data_AF-A0A357CY40-F1
#
_entry.id   AF-A0A357CY40-F1
#
_cell.length_a   1.000
_cell.length_b   1.000
_cell.length_c   1.000
_cell.angle_alpha   90.00
_cell.angle_beta   90.00
_cell.angle_gamma   90.00
#
_symmetry.space_group_name_H-M   'P 1'
#
loop_
_entity.id
_entity.type
_entity.pdbx_description
1 polymer ?
#
loop_
_entity_poly.entity_id
_entity_poly.type
_entity_poly.pdbx_seq_one_letter_code
_entity_poly.pdbx_strand_id
1 'polypeptide(L)'
;HSLVWGVLGLVWIKWVYPWLSSLISRVPHKFLRIISVFMSIFMSINIFLSFSAVRRQSERREGIPAANEFDRFFDRHYSDEYLDDVYLSTIVIEREN
;
A
#
# COMPACT_ATOMS: atom_id res chain seq x y z
N HIS A 1 12.69 -12.33 15.74
CA HIS A 1 12.15 -11.06 15.20
C HIS A 1 11.03 -10.42 16.04
N SER A 2 10.27 -11.16 16.85
CA SER A 2 9.12 -10.60 17.59
C SER A 2 9.48 -9.71 18.80
N LEU A 3 10.67 -9.88 19.39
CA LEU A 3 11.11 -9.09 20.55
C LEU A 3 11.37 -7.61 20.21
N VAL A 4 11.86 -7.31 19.00
CA VAL A 4 12.09 -5.94 18.53
C VAL A 4 10.76 -5.17 18.47
N TRP A 5 9.72 -5.79 17.90
CA TRP A 5 8.38 -5.20 17.83
C TRP A 5 7.73 -5.05 19.20
N GLY A 6 7.99 -5.98 20.13
CA GLY A 6 7.56 -5.85 21.52
C GLY A 6 8.15 -4.62 22.19
N VAL A 7 9.47 -4.43 22.09
CA VAL A 7 10.15 -3.24 22.65
C VAL A 7 9.72 -1.96 21.93
N LEU A 8 9.60 -2.00 20.61
CA LEU A 8 9.15 -0.86 19.80
C LEU A 8 7.72 -0.44 20.17
N GLY A 9 6.82 -1.38 20.43
CA GLY A 9 5.47 -1.11 20.92
C GLY A 9 5.47 -0.41 22.28
N LEU A 10 6.31 -0.84 23.21
CA LEU A 10 6.47 -0.15 24.50
C LEU A 10 7.00 1.28 24.34
N VAL A 11 8.02 1.47 23.49
CA VAL A 11 8.58 2.81 23.19
C VAL A 11 7.51 3.70 22.57
N TRP A 12 6.73 3.18 21.62
CA TRP A 12 5.66 3.90 20.95
C TRP A 12 4.61 4.42 21.94
N ILE A 13 4.09 3.55 22.80
CA ILE A 13 3.03 3.91 23.75
C ILE A 13 3.55 4.93 24.77
N LYS A 14 4.79 4.77 25.25
CA LYS A 14 5.32 5.61 26.33
C LYS A 14 5.80 6.99 25.84
N TRP A 15 6.35 7.07 24.63
CA TRP A 15 7.03 8.30 24.15
C TRP A 15 6.32 8.93 22.95
N VAL A 16 5.90 8.14 21.98
CA VAL A 16 5.33 8.66 20.74
C VAL A 16 3.86 9.06 20.93
N TYR A 17 3.07 8.25 21.63
CA TYR A 17 1.67 8.55 21.91
C TYR A 17 1.43 9.88 22.64
N PRO A 18 2.11 10.24 23.75
CA PRO A 18 1.87 11.52 24.41
C PRO A 18 2.24 12.71 23.53
N TRP A 19 3.30 12.59 22.72
CA TRP A 19 3.70 13.64 21.77
C TRP A 19 2.66 13.82 20.66
N LEU A 20 2.20 12.71 20.05
CA LEU A 20 1.12 12.74 19.06
C LEU A 20 -0.17 13.30 19.65
N SER A 21 -0.55 12.86 20.85
CA SER A 21 -1.75 13.33 21.54
C SER A 21 -1.71 14.84 21.79
N SER A 22 -0.56 15.36 22.22
CA SER A 22 -0.34 16.80 22.35
C SER A 22 -0.45 17.53 21.01
N LEU A 23 0.14 16.97 19.93
CA LEU A 23 0.06 17.56 18.60
C LEU A 23 -1.37 17.60 18.07
N ILE A 24 -2.12 16.50 18.22
CA ILE A 24 -3.54 16.37 17.85
C ILE A 24 -4.40 17.34 18.65
N SER A 25 -4.12 17.56 19.94
CA SER A 25 -4.88 18.49 20.79
C SER A 25 -4.77 19.95 20.35
N ARG A 26 -3.66 20.33 19.67
CA ARG A 26 -3.48 21.68 19.12
C ARG A 26 -4.21 21.86 17.79
N VAL A 27 -4.56 20.77 17.13
CA VAL A 27 -5.23 20.78 15.83
C VAL A 27 -6.75 20.70 16.07
N PRO A 28 -7.56 21.58 15.45
CA PRO A 28 -9.00 21.53 15.63
C PRO A 28 -9.56 20.18 15.14
N HIS A 29 -10.42 19.55 15.94
CA HIS A 29 -11.00 18.22 15.64
C HIS A 29 -11.66 18.13 14.25
N LYS A 30 -12.17 19.24 13.72
CA LYS A 30 -12.74 19.32 12.37
C LYS A 30 -11.69 19.05 11.28
N PHE A 31 -10.47 19.56 11.45
CA PHE A 31 -9.38 19.38 10.49
C PHE A 31 -8.89 17.93 10.47
N LEU A 32 -8.72 17.33 11.66
CA LEU A 32 -8.36 15.91 11.78
C LEU A 32 -9.41 15.00 11.12
N ARG A 33 -10.70 15.28 11.32
CA ARG A 33 -11.78 14.52 10.67
C ARG A 33 -11.70 14.60 9.15
N ILE A 34 -11.49 15.79 8.59
CA ILE A 34 -11.37 15.99 7.14
C ILE A 34 -10.16 15.21 6.61
N ILE A 35 -9.00 15.31 7.27
CA ILE A 35 -7.80 14.58 6.89
C ILE A 35 -8.01 13.07 6.96
N SER A 36 -8.60 12.54 8.03
CA SER A 36 -8.83 11.10 8.16
C SER A 36 -9.76 10.58 7.06
N VAL A 37 -10.83 11.31 6.72
CA VAL A 37 -11.74 10.94 5.63
C VAL A 37 -11.02 11.03 4.28
N PHE A 38 -10.29 12.11 4.03
CA PHE A 38 -9.50 12.27 2.81
C PHE A 38 -8.45 11.17 2.65
N MET A 39 -7.66 10.89 3.69
CA MET A 39 -6.69 9.78 3.70
C MET A 39 -7.38 8.44 3.51
N SER A 40 -8.53 8.21 4.14
CA SER A 40 -9.26 6.95 3.96
C SER A 40 -9.69 6.76 2.51
N ILE A 41 -10.22 7.81 1.87
CA ILE A 41 -10.60 7.77 0.45
C ILE A 41 -9.37 7.55 -0.44
N PHE A 42 -8.29 8.30 -0.18
CA PHE A 42 -7.03 8.17 -0.91
C PHE A 42 -6.44 6.75 -0.79
N MET A 43 -6.41 6.18 0.42
CA MET A 43 -5.95 4.82 0.66
C MET A 43 -6.82 3.79 -0.05
N SER A 44 -8.16 3.94 -0.03
CA SER A 44 -9.06 3.07 -0.79
C SER A 44 -8.75 3.09 -2.29
N ILE A 45 -8.48 4.27 -2.86
CA ILE A 45 -8.07 4.40 -4.27
C ILE A 45 -6.73 3.71 -4.51
N ASN A 46 -5.73 3.93 -3.66
CA ASN A 46 -4.42 3.28 -3.80
C ASN A 46 -4.51 1.76 -3.77
N ILE A 47 -5.30 1.21 -2.85
CA ILE A 47 -5.52 -0.24 -2.75
C ILE A 47 -6.22 -0.74 -4.01
N PHE A 48 -7.25 -0.04 -4.49
CA PHE A 48 -7.96 -0.41 -5.71
C PHE A 48 -7.03 -0.41 -6.93
N LEU A 49 -6.22 0.63 -7.11
CA LEU A 49 -5.22 0.73 -8.19
C LEU A 49 -4.17 -0.37 -8.10
N SER A 50 -3.68 -0.66 -6.90
CA SER A 50 -2.69 -1.72 -6.65
C SER A 50 -3.27 -3.09 -7.00
N PHE A 51 -4.50 -3.36 -6.55
CA PHE A 51 -5.21 -4.58 -6.86
C PHE A 51 -5.48 -4.72 -8.36
N SER A 52 -5.94 -3.67 -9.04
CA SER A 52 -6.21 -3.72 -10.47
C SER A 52 -4.94 -3.91 -11.29
N ALA A 53 -3.81 -3.33 -10.88
CA ALA A 53 -2.51 -3.53 -11.53
C ALA A 53 -2.04 -4.99 -11.43
N VAL A 54 -2.11 -5.60 -10.23
CA VAL A 54 -1.77 -7.02 -10.02
C VAL A 54 -2.73 -7.94 -10.79
N ARG A 55 -4.03 -7.65 -10.77
CA ARG A 55 -5.03 -8.39 -11.55
C ARG A 55 -4.70 -8.36 -13.05
N ARG A 56 -4.35 -7.19 -13.58
CA ARG A 56 -3.98 -7.03 -14.99
C ARG A 56 -2.68 -7.78 -15.33
N GLN A 57 -1.68 -7.75 -14.45
CA GLN A 57 -0.46 -8.55 -14.60
C GLN A 57 -0.79 -10.06 -14.67
N SER A 58 -1.71 -10.55 -13.83
CA SER A 58 -2.18 -11.95 -13.91
C SER A 58 -2.85 -12.25 -15.25
N GLU A 59 -3.75 -11.38 -15.71
CA GLU A 59 -4.42 -11.52 -17.02
C GLU A 59 -3.44 -11.51 -18.19
N ARG A 60 -2.38 -10.69 -18.13
CA ARG A 60 -1.30 -10.69 -19.14
C ARG A 60 -0.53 -12.02 -19.15
N ARG A 61 -0.23 -12.58 -17.97
CA ARG A 61 0.42 -13.90 -17.84
C ARG A 61 -0.46 -15.04 -18.36
N GLU A 62 -1.79 -14.90 -18.31
CA GLU A 62 -2.77 -15.83 -18.88
C GLU A 62 -3.07 -15.58 -20.38
N GLY A 63 -2.45 -14.57 -21.00
CA GLY A 63 -2.62 -14.25 -22.42
C GLY A 63 -3.91 -13.51 -22.78
N ILE A 64 -4.59 -12.92 -21.80
CA ILE A 64 -5.84 -12.17 -22.00
C ILE A 64 -5.51 -10.72 -22.44
N PRO A 65 -5.91 -10.30 -23.66
CA PRO A 65 -5.64 -8.94 -24.16
C PRO A 65 -6.48 -7.89 -23.40
N ALA A 66 -6.01 -6.65 -23.39
CA ALA A 66 -6.70 -5.54 -22.74
C ALA A 66 -8.13 -5.38 -23.32
N ALA A 67 -9.14 -5.45 -22.45
CA ALA A 67 -10.53 -5.33 -22.86
C ALA A 67 -10.93 -3.87 -23.06
N ASN A 68 -10.41 -2.96 -22.22
CA ASN A 68 -10.83 -1.56 -22.17
C ASN A 68 -9.66 -0.56 -22.20
N GLU A 69 -9.97 0.73 -22.39
CA GLU A 69 -8.97 1.81 -22.34
C GLU A 69 -8.28 1.90 -20.97
N PHE A 70 -9.02 1.57 -19.90
CA PHE A 70 -8.49 1.49 -18.54
C PHE A 70 -7.38 0.44 -18.46
N ASP A 71 -7.59 -0.76 -19.01
CA ASP A 71 -6.56 -1.81 -19.02
C ASP A 71 -5.32 -1.40 -19.81
N ARG A 72 -5.49 -0.67 -20.92
CA ARG A 72 -4.36 -0.11 -21.68
C ARG A 72 -3.58 0.95 -20.90
N PHE A 73 -4.26 1.72 -20.04
CA PHE A 73 -3.59 2.64 -19.12
C PHE A 73 -2.73 1.89 -18.10
N PHE A 74 -3.25 0.80 -17.51
CA PHE A 74 -2.45 -0.06 -16.63
C PHE A 74 -1.30 -0.74 -17.37
N ASP A 75 -1.50 -1.19 -18.61
CA ASP A 75 -0.44 -1.79 -19.42
C ASP A 75 0.71 -0.82 -19.72
N ARG A 76 0.42 0.48 -19.88
CA ARG A 76 1.45 1.51 -20.10
C ARG A 76 2.10 2.00 -18.81
N HIS A 77 1.34 2.18 -17.75
CA HIS A 77 1.82 2.82 -16.52
C HIS A 77 2.38 1.81 -15.51
N TYR A 78 1.87 0.58 -15.51
CA TYR A 78 2.27 -0.51 -14.62
C TYR A 78 2.71 -1.72 -15.46
N SER A 79 3.88 -1.58 -16.09
CA SER A 79 4.53 -2.66 -16.83
C SER A 79 4.87 -3.83 -15.91
N ASP A 80 4.98 -5.03 -16.48
CA ASP A 80 5.33 -6.23 -15.71
C ASP A 80 6.69 -6.12 -15.02
N GLU A 81 7.65 -5.42 -15.64
CA GLU A 81 8.98 -5.17 -15.06
C GLU A 81 8.92 -4.30 -13.80
N TYR A 82 8.08 -3.26 -13.80
CA TYR A 82 7.88 -2.41 -12.62
C TYR A 82 7.14 -3.16 -11.50
N LEU A 83 6.11 -3.93 -11.85
CA LEU A 83 5.36 -4.70 -10.86
C LEU A 83 6.19 -5.84 -10.26
N ASP A 84 7.05 -6.48 -11.06
CA ASP A 84 7.98 -7.48 -10.56
C ASP A 84 9.01 -6.84 -9.61
N ASP A 85 9.57 -5.66 -9.88
CA ASP A 85 10.46 -5.00 -8.91
C ASP A 85 9.75 -4.64 -7.58
N VAL A 86 8.51 -4.16 -7.66
CA VAL A 86 7.73 -3.73 -6.49
C VAL A 86 7.19 -4.90 -5.65
N TYR A 87 6.76 -6.00 -6.28
CA TYR A 87 6.10 -7.13 -5.60
C TYR A 87 6.96 -8.40 -5.51
N LEU A 88 8.01 -8.57 -6.31
CA LEU A 88 8.79 -9.80 -6.42
C LEU A 88 10.00 -9.84 -5.47
N SER A 89 9.77 -9.66 -4.16
CA SER A 89 10.70 -10.18 -3.15
C SER A 89 10.43 -11.63 -2.76
N THR A 90 9.35 -12.26 -3.27
CA THR A 90 8.77 -13.48 -2.67
C THR A 90 8.79 -14.73 -3.56
N ILE A 91 9.09 -14.66 -4.86
CA ILE A 91 8.99 -15.84 -5.76
C ILE A 91 10.36 -16.42 -6.21
N VAL A 92 11.50 -15.81 -5.83
CA VAL A 92 12.82 -16.33 -6.25
C VAL A 92 13.31 -17.51 -5.40
N ILE A 93 12.65 -17.88 -4.30
CA ILE A 93 13.15 -18.94 -3.39
C ILE A 93 12.64 -20.35 -3.74
N GLU A 94 11.66 -20.53 -4.62
CA GLU A 94 11.14 -21.88 -4.98
C GLU A 94 11.78 -22.47 -6.27
N ARG A 95 12.86 -21.88 -6.77
CA ARG A 95 13.60 -22.35 -7.97
C ARG A 95 15.06 -22.68 -7.69
N GLU A 96 15.44 -22.86 -6.43
CA GLU A 96 16.70 -23.49 -6.01
C GLU A 96 16.51 -24.26 -4.69
N ASN A 97 15.77 -25.38 -4.72
CA ASN A 97 16.06 -26.59 -3.94
C ASN A 97 15.26 -27.78 -4.48
#